data_AF-A0A9X0YJZ8-F1
#
_entry.id   AF-A0A9X0YJZ8-F1
#
_cell.length_a   1.000
_cell.length_b   1.000
_cell.length_c   1.000
_cell.angle_alpha   90.00
_cell.angle_beta   90.00
_cell.angle_gamma   90.00
#
_symmetry.space_group_name_H-M   'P 1'
#
loop_
_entity.id
_entity.type
_entity.pdbx_description
1 polymer ?
#
loop_
_entity_poly.entity_id
_entity_poly.type
_entity_poly.pdbx_seq_one_letter_code
_entity_poly.pdbx_strand_id
1 'polypeptide(L)'
;MKKSFVYLCFIVFAFVSVDIEAQSIKLPSPEFSTDLLSALKPGSDSGLASDVSSKVETENKSFVSDVVGIMGSSDDDDAKKSKIASRKKEREGVLGKAFGNDTALSSYKKQVNSKIKPFKRKYKMASLIF
;
A
#
# COMPACT_ATOMS: atom_id res chain seq x y z
N MET A 1 3.43 -47.42 -2.71
CA MET A 1 3.37 -46.72 -1.40
C MET A 1 4.31 -45.53 -1.48
N LYS A 2 3.82 -44.34 -1.87
CA LYS A 2 3.65 -43.13 -1.03
C LYS A 2 4.86 -42.79 -0.14
N LYS A 3 5.51 -41.65 -0.43
CA LYS A 3 5.81 -40.50 0.47
C LYS A 3 6.85 -39.59 -0.23
N SER A 4 6.42 -38.49 -0.83
CA SER A 4 6.25 -37.13 -0.23
C SER A 4 7.59 -36.38 -0.21
N PHE A 5 7.84 -35.50 -1.17
CA PHE A 5 7.35 -34.11 -1.31
C PHE A 5 8.14 -33.12 -0.45
N VAL A 6 9.10 -32.49 -1.13
CA VAL A 6 9.38 -31.04 -1.13
C VAL A 6 10.11 -30.42 0.07
N TYR A 7 11.28 -29.90 -0.29
CA TYR A 7 12.09 -28.87 0.37
C TYR A 7 11.28 -27.64 0.80
N LEU A 8 11.94 -26.81 1.62
CA LEU A 8 11.78 -25.34 1.69
C LEU A 8 10.79 -24.83 2.74
N CYS A 9 11.34 -24.25 3.82
CA CYS A 9 11.03 -22.90 4.32
C CYS A 9 11.41 -22.77 5.80
N PHE A 10 12.70 -22.54 6.08
CA PHE A 10 13.12 -21.85 7.31
C PHE A 10 13.01 -20.35 7.05
N ILE A 11 11.85 -19.76 7.35
CA ILE A 11 11.69 -18.30 7.38
C ILE A 11 12.08 -17.86 8.79
N VAL A 12 13.29 -17.32 8.90
CA VAL A 12 13.76 -16.57 10.08
C VAL A 12 12.98 -15.26 10.13
N PHE A 13 12.06 -15.16 11.10
CA PHE A 13 11.30 -13.96 11.37
C PHE A 13 12.12 -13.06 12.30
N ALA A 14 12.98 -12.21 11.74
CA ALA A 14 13.64 -11.14 12.49
C ALA A 14 12.66 -9.96 12.62
N PHE A 15 11.98 -9.88 13.77
CA PHE A 15 11.28 -8.67 14.18
C PHE A 15 12.34 -7.62 14.56
N VAL A 16 12.57 -6.66 13.66
CA VAL A 16 13.25 -5.41 14.00
C VAL A 16 12.23 -4.53 14.71
N SER A 17 12.33 -4.44 16.04
CA SER A 17 11.62 -3.43 16.83
C SER A 17 12.23 -2.07 16.53
N VAL A 18 11.52 -1.25 15.74
CA VAL A 18 11.83 0.16 15.56
C VAL A 18 10.97 0.92 16.55
N ASP A 19 11.59 1.59 17.53
CA ASP A 19 10.89 2.51 18.41
C ASP A 19 10.35 3.68 17.58
N ILE A 20 9.04 3.65 17.31
CA ILE A 20 8.32 4.74 16.65
C ILE A 20 7.93 5.73 17.74
N GLU A 21 8.64 6.86 17.83
CA GLU A 21 8.19 8.03 18.60
C GLU A 21 6.74 8.33 18.23
N ALA A 22 5.85 8.34 19.22
CA ALA A 22 4.41 8.53 19.05
C ALA A 22 4.09 9.93 18.51
N GLN A 23 4.15 10.08 17.18
CA GLN A 23 3.61 11.24 16.48
C GLN A 23 2.12 11.02 16.24
N SER A 24 1.29 11.92 16.74
CA SER A 24 -0.15 11.84 16.54
C SER A 24 -0.52 11.87 15.05
N ILE A 25 -1.35 10.91 14.63
CA ILE A 25 -1.87 10.80 13.28
C ILE A 25 -2.96 11.88 13.14
N LYS A 26 -2.52 13.04 12.67
CA LYS A 26 -3.40 14.16 12.33
C LYS A 26 -4.01 13.96 10.95
N LEU A 27 -5.20 14.53 10.76
CA LEU A 27 -5.87 14.58 9.47
C LEU A 27 -4.90 15.17 8.42
N PRO A 28 -4.71 14.50 7.28
CA PRO A 28 -3.81 15.01 6.27
C PRO A 28 -4.38 16.28 5.61
N SER A 29 -3.50 17.11 5.01
CA SER A 29 -3.92 18.31 4.28
C SER A 29 -4.93 17.96 3.18
N PRO A 30 -5.85 18.86 2.78
CA PRO A 30 -6.79 18.61 1.69
C PRO A 30 -6.13 18.08 0.40
N GLU A 31 -4.92 18.57 0.09
CA GLU A 31 -4.13 18.17 -1.07
C GLU A 31 -3.58 16.73 -0.98
N PHE A 32 -3.57 16.11 0.19
CA PHE A 32 -2.97 14.79 0.40
C PHE A 32 -3.68 13.70 -0.39
N SER A 33 -5.02 13.73 -0.44
CA SER A 33 -5.80 12.74 -1.19
C SER A 33 -5.47 12.83 -2.68
N THR A 34 -5.36 14.05 -3.20
CA THR A 34 -5.01 14.32 -4.61
C THR A 34 -3.58 13.89 -4.91
N ASP A 35 -2.62 14.31 -4.08
CA ASP A 35 -1.21 13.95 -4.17
C ASP A 35 -1.04 12.43 -4.14
N LEU A 36 -1.68 11.76 -3.19
CA LEU A 36 -1.58 10.33 -3.02
C LEU A 36 -2.22 9.57 -4.18
N LEU A 37 -3.42 9.97 -4.61
CA LEU A 37 -4.09 9.35 -5.75
C LEU A 37 -3.28 9.53 -7.03
N SER A 38 -2.66 10.70 -7.23
CA SER A 38 -1.79 10.96 -8.37
C SER A 38 -0.56 10.05 -8.38
N ALA A 39 -0.01 9.77 -7.19
CA ALA A 39 1.14 8.89 -7.03
C ALA A 39 0.80 7.42 -7.30
N LEU A 40 -0.43 7.03 -6.99
CA LEU A 40 -0.95 5.68 -7.18
C LEU A 40 -1.38 5.38 -8.61
N LYS A 41 -1.66 6.40 -9.43
CA LYS A 41 -2.07 6.22 -10.82
C LYS A 41 -1.03 5.42 -11.61
N PRO A 42 -1.44 4.33 -12.27
CA PRO A 42 -0.57 3.64 -13.21
C PRO A 42 -0.14 4.61 -14.31
N GLY A 43 1.12 4.54 -14.74
CA GLY A 43 1.58 5.34 -15.88
C GLY A 43 0.78 4.99 -17.14
N SER A 44 0.56 5.96 -18.02
CA SER A 44 -0.02 5.74 -19.35
C SER A 44 0.76 4.68 -20.15
N ASP A 45 2.06 4.57 -19.90
CA ASP A 45 2.97 3.59 -20.53
C ASP A 45 3.11 2.29 -19.73
N SER A 46 2.23 2.03 -18.77
CA SER A 46 2.32 0.84 -17.90
C SER A 46 2.09 -0.49 -18.65
N GLY A 47 1.66 -0.44 -19.92
CA GLY A 47 1.40 -1.63 -20.74
C GLY A 47 0.30 -2.52 -20.16
N LEU A 48 -0.52 -1.99 -19.23
CA LEU A 48 -1.57 -2.75 -18.57
C LEU A 48 -2.75 -2.93 -19.52
N ALA A 49 -3.28 -4.16 -19.56
CA ALA A 49 -4.58 -4.41 -20.18
C ALA A 49 -5.64 -3.49 -19.56
N SER A 50 -6.59 -3.01 -20.37
CA SER A 50 -7.65 -2.07 -19.97
C SER A 50 -8.37 -2.49 -18.68
N ASP A 51 -8.66 -3.79 -18.56
CA ASP A 51 -9.38 -4.38 -17.43
C ASP A 51 -8.56 -4.36 -16.13
N VAL A 52 -7.23 -4.50 -16.25
CA VAL A 52 -6.31 -4.40 -15.12
C VAL A 52 -6.20 -2.94 -14.69
N SER A 53 -6.09 -2.02 -15.65
CA SER A 53 -6.01 -0.59 -15.37
C SER A 53 -7.26 -0.10 -14.59
N SER A 54 -8.46 -0.46 -15.05
CA SER A 54 -9.71 -0.06 -14.39
C SER A 54 -9.85 -0.60 -12.96
N LYS A 55 -9.47 -1.87 -12.73
CA LYS A 55 -9.46 -2.48 -11.39
C LYS A 55 -8.47 -1.79 -10.47
N VAL A 56 -7.26 -1.51 -10.97
CA VAL A 56 -6.19 -0.83 -10.21
C VAL A 56 -6.60 0.60 -9.86
N GLU A 57 -7.18 1.35 -10.79
CA GLU A 57 -7.65 2.71 -10.54
C GLU A 57 -8.78 2.76 -9.50
N THR A 58 -9.76 1.86 -9.63
CA THR A 58 -10.87 1.73 -8.67
C THR A 58 -10.34 1.42 -7.27
N GLU A 59 -9.45 0.44 -7.18
CA GLU A 59 -8.82 0.05 -5.92
C GLU A 59 -7.99 1.20 -5.32
N ASN A 60 -7.25 1.95 -6.14
CA ASN A 60 -6.46 3.09 -5.66
C ASN A 60 -7.34 4.21 -5.10
N LYS A 61 -8.48 4.51 -5.75
CA LYS A 61 -9.44 5.50 -5.24
C LYS A 61 -10.03 5.09 -3.89
N SER A 62 -10.48 3.83 -3.78
CA SER A 62 -10.97 3.28 -2.50
C SER A 62 -9.88 3.34 -1.43
N PHE A 63 -8.67 2.91 -1.75
CA PHE A 63 -7.56 2.92 -0.80
C PHE A 63 -7.25 4.31 -0.25
N VAL A 64 -7.19 5.34 -1.10
CA VAL A 64 -6.97 6.72 -0.64
C VAL A 64 -8.13 7.20 0.24
N SER A 65 -9.37 6.93 -0.17
CA SER A 65 -10.55 7.29 0.61
C SER A 65 -10.52 6.64 2.01
N ASP A 66 -10.22 5.34 2.07
CA ASP A 66 -10.18 4.58 3.32
C ASP A 66 -9.05 5.08 4.23
N VAL A 67 -7.86 5.34 3.67
CA VAL A 67 -6.73 5.90 4.43
C VAL A 67 -7.10 7.25 5.04
N VAL A 68 -7.70 8.15 4.26
CA VAL A 68 -8.12 9.47 4.75
C VAL A 68 -9.21 9.34 5.82
N GLY A 69 -10.17 8.44 5.61
CA GLY A 69 -11.21 8.14 6.59
C GLY A 69 -10.65 7.59 7.91
N ILE A 70 -9.69 6.67 7.85
CA ILE A 70 -9.01 6.13 9.03
C ILE A 70 -8.25 7.25 9.75
N MET A 71 -7.48 8.08 9.03
CA MET A 71 -6.73 9.18 9.64
C MET A 71 -7.64 10.24 10.28
N GLY A 72 -8.83 10.48 9.70
CA GLY A 72 -9.83 11.39 10.21
C GLY A 72 -10.76 10.84 11.29
N SER A 73 -10.63 9.54 11.61
CA SER A 73 -11.42 8.92 12.67
C SER A 73 -11.01 9.44 14.05
N SER A 74 -11.91 9.22 15.02
CA SER A 74 -11.66 9.46 16.44
C SER A 74 -10.82 8.38 17.12
N ASP A 75 -10.34 7.39 16.37
CA ASP A 75 -9.51 6.31 16.91
C ASP A 75 -8.15 6.85 17.39
N ASP A 76 -7.54 6.12 18.33
CA ASP A 76 -6.16 6.34 18.73
C ASP A 76 -5.17 6.00 17.60
N ASP A 77 -3.93 6.47 17.74
CA ASP A 77 -2.92 6.33 16.70
C ASP A 77 -2.54 4.87 16.42
N ASP A 78 -2.59 3.99 17.41
CA ASP A 78 -2.22 2.60 17.23
C ASP A 78 -3.32 1.82 16.50
N ALA A 79 -4.58 2.10 16.83
CA ALA A 79 -5.73 1.63 16.07
C ALA A 79 -5.68 2.12 14.62
N LYS A 80 -5.34 3.39 14.38
CA LYS A 80 -5.18 3.96 13.03
C LYS A 80 -4.07 3.27 12.25
N LYS A 81 -2.88 3.07 12.85
CA LYS A 81 -1.76 2.33 12.22
C LYS A 81 -2.18 0.91 11.85
N SER A 82 -2.86 0.21 12.76
CA SER A 82 -3.33 -1.16 12.55
C SER A 82 -4.35 -1.26 11.39
N LYS A 83 -5.30 -0.33 11.33
CA LYS A 83 -6.28 -0.24 10.24
C LYS A 83 -5.62 0.07 8.89
N ILE A 84 -4.68 1.02 8.85
CA ILE A 84 -3.92 1.33 7.63
C ILE A 84 -3.09 0.11 7.17
N ALA A 85 -2.42 -0.58 8.09
CA ALA A 85 -1.64 -1.78 7.78
C ALA A 85 -2.53 -2.91 7.22
N SER A 86 -3.71 -3.11 7.81
CA SER A 86 -4.70 -4.09 7.33
C SER A 86 -5.17 -3.74 5.92
N ARG A 87 -5.55 -2.48 5.68
CA ARG A 87 -6.00 -2.01 4.38
C ARG A 87 -4.90 -2.11 3.31
N LYS A 88 -3.64 -1.89 3.68
CA LYS A 88 -2.47 -2.11 2.81
C LYS A 88 -2.38 -3.57 2.38
N LYS A 89 -2.50 -4.51 3.31
CA LYS A 89 -2.46 -5.95 3.02
C LYS A 89 -3.61 -6.38 2.10
N GLU A 90 -4.82 -5.86 2.33
CA GLU A 90 -5.97 -6.10 1.45
C GLU A 90 -5.71 -5.59 0.03
N ARG A 91 -5.19 -4.36 -0.09
CA ARG A 91 -4.80 -3.78 -1.37
C ARG A 91 -3.79 -4.65 -2.10
N GLU A 92 -2.78 -5.16 -1.40
CA GLU A 92 -1.80 -6.07 -2.02
C GLU A 92 -2.45 -7.33 -2.58
N GLY A 93 -3.44 -7.90 -1.88
CA GLY A 93 -4.23 -9.02 -2.37
C GLY A 93 -5.07 -8.69 -3.61
N VAL A 94 -5.73 -7.53 -3.64
CA VAL A 94 -6.50 -7.05 -4.79
C VAL A 94 -5.60 -6.82 -6.00
N LEU A 95 -4.46 -6.13 -5.80
CA LEU A 95 -3.50 -5.90 -6.88
C LEU A 95 -2.87 -7.21 -7.37
N GLY A 96 -2.53 -8.14 -6.47
CA GLY A 96 -2.06 -9.48 -6.84
C GLY A 96 -3.03 -10.19 -7.80
N LYS A 97 -4.31 -10.20 -7.45
CA LYS A 97 -5.37 -10.77 -8.29
C LYS A 97 -5.59 -10.01 -9.60
N ALA A 98 -5.50 -8.68 -9.57
CA ALA A 98 -5.72 -7.84 -10.74
C ALA A 98 -4.61 -7.99 -11.78
N PHE A 99 -3.36 -8.01 -11.35
CA PHE A 99 -2.21 -8.13 -12.25
C PHE A 99 -1.99 -9.56 -12.72
N GLY A 100 -2.23 -10.57 -11.86
CA GLY A 100 -2.04 -12.00 -12.19
C GLY A 100 -0.60 -12.42 -12.51
N ASN A 101 0.33 -11.45 -12.56
CA ASN A 101 1.75 -11.61 -12.88
C ASN A 101 2.57 -10.74 -11.94
N ASP A 102 3.49 -11.38 -11.21
CA ASP A 102 4.35 -10.74 -10.20
C ASP A 102 5.29 -9.69 -10.79
N THR A 103 5.73 -9.85 -12.04
CA THR A 103 6.60 -8.88 -12.72
C THR A 103 5.88 -7.56 -12.99
N ALA A 104 4.65 -7.63 -13.52
CA ALA A 104 3.85 -6.43 -13.80
C ALA A 104 3.45 -5.72 -12.50
N LEU A 105 3.06 -6.48 -11.47
CA LEU A 105 2.78 -5.95 -10.14
C LEU A 105 4.02 -5.30 -9.51
N SER A 106 5.20 -5.93 -9.63
CA SER A 106 6.46 -5.41 -9.11
C SER A 106 6.84 -4.10 -9.80
N SER A 107 6.72 -4.03 -11.14
CA SER A 107 6.94 -2.79 -11.90
C SER A 107 6.00 -1.67 -11.47
N TYR A 108 4.70 -1.98 -11.27
CA TYR A 108 3.75 -1.03 -10.74
C TYR A 108 4.14 -0.54 -9.34
N LYS A 109 4.47 -1.46 -8.40
CA LYS A 109 4.92 -1.11 -7.05
C LYS A 109 6.17 -0.22 -7.07
N LYS A 110 7.13 -0.49 -7.96
CA LYS A 110 8.34 0.35 -8.14
C LYS A 110 7.99 1.76 -8.61
N GLN A 111 7.12 1.91 -9.60
CA GLN A 111 6.66 3.22 -10.06
C GLN A 111 5.97 4.00 -8.95
N VAL A 112 5.04 3.36 -8.24
CA VAL A 112 4.33 3.95 -7.10
C VAL A 112 5.32 4.39 -6.02
N ASN A 113 6.27 3.53 -5.63
CA ASN A 113 7.27 3.86 -4.60
C ASN A 113 8.13 5.08 -4.99
N SER A 114 8.49 5.21 -6.27
CA SER A 114 9.23 6.37 -6.76
C SER A 114 8.40 7.65 -6.64
N LYS A 115 7.13 7.61 -7.08
CA LYS A 115 6.20 8.75 -7.01
C LYS A 115 5.84 9.13 -5.57
N ILE A 116 5.83 8.17 -4.65
CA ILE A 116 5.46 8.37 -3.24
C ILE A 116 6.63 8.85 -2.39
N LYS A 117 7.88 8.61 -2.78
CA LYS A 117 9.07 9.08 -2.06
C LYS A 117 9.05 10.57 -1.67
N PRO A 118 8.69 11.54 -2.55
CA PRO A 118 8.56 12.94 -2.14
C PRO A 118 7.44 13.14 -1.12
N PHE A 119 6.34 12.41 -1.25
CA PHE A 119 5.20 12.47 -0.32
C PHE A 119 5.51 11.85 1.05
N LYS A 120 6.37 10.83 1.14
CA LYS A 120 6.87 10.31 2.44
C LYS A 120 7.64 11.36 3.24
N ARG A 121 8.36 12.25 2.53
CA ARG A 121 9.12 13.34 3.16
C ARG A 121 8.20 14.52 3.53
N LYS A 122 7.27 14.87 2.64
CA LYS A 122 6.29 15.95 2.82
C LYS A 122 5.25 15.61 3.89
N TYR A 123 4.76 14.37 3.87
CA TYR A 123 3.81 13.80 4.79
C TYR A 123 4.52 12.64 5.48
N LYS A 124 5.12 12.86 6.65
CA LYS A 124 5.77 11.80 7.45
C LYS A 124 4.86 10.55 7.60
N MET A 125 3.54 10.74 7.52
CA MET A 125 2.50 9.70 7.54
C MET A 125 2.43 8.80 6.29
N ALA A 126 2.87 9.27 5.11
CA ALA A 126 2.93 8.41 3.92
C ALA A 126 3.97 7.28 4.06
N SER A 127 4.87 7.37 5.06
CA SER A 127 5.74 6.25 5.46
C SER A 127 4.97 5.09 6.12
N LEU A 128 3.84 5.37 6.80
CA LEU A 128 2.98 4.36 7.42
C LEU A 128 2.13 3.62 6.38
N ILE A 129 1.86 4.27 5.24
CA ILE A 129 0.96 3.76 4.20
C ILE A 129 1.74 2.93 3.16
N PHE A 130 3.01 3.26 2.90
CA PHE A 130 3.82 2.66 1.82
C PHE A 130 5.12 2.05 2.28
#